data_AF-K1U7S6-F1
#
_entry.id   AF-K1U7S6-F1
#
_cell.length_a   1.000
_cell.length_b   1.000
_cell.length_c   1.000
_cell.angle_alpha   90.00
_cell.angle_beta   90.00
_cell.angle_gamma   90.00
#
_symmetry.space_group_name_H-M   'P 1'
#
loop_
_entity.id
_entity.type
_entity.pdbx_description
1 polymer ?
#
loop_
_entity_poly.entity_id
_entity_poly.type
_entity_poly.pdbx_seq_one_letter_code
_entity_poly.pdbx_strand_id
1 'polypeptide(L)'
;SLIQTDASGLNEYAKNYKSLYTIAARCGVFAKTDIQPLINEGATKEDLSASIFQAVVNQTISGLACGKPIRGHVAFLGGPLHFLSELKAAFIRTLNLDDEHIIDVDNSHLFAAIGSALNAKEEVCISLSDMVKKLSSDIKMEFEVERMEPLFADKAAYQEFVERHSKHHVTT
;
A
#
# COMPACT_ATOMS: atom_id res chain seq x y z
N SER A 1 9.92 2.73 -16.02
CA SER A 1 10.05 1.80 -14.87
C SER A 1 11.52 1.45 -14.71
N LEU A 2 12.05 1.41 -13.47
CA LEU A 2 13.49 1.17 -13.19
C LEU A 2 13.92 -0.27 -13.48
N ILE A 3 13.14 -1.24 -12.99
CA ILE A 3 13.44 -2.69 -13.09
C ILE A 3 12.78 -3.33 -14.32
N GLN A 4 11.90 -2.59 -15.01
CA GLN A 4 11.21 -3.01 -16.24
C GLN A 4 10.43 -4.33 -16.07
N THR A 5 9.74 -4.49 -14.94
CA THR A 5 8.91 -5.67 -14.65
C THR A 5 7.68 -5.27 -13.84
N ASP A 6 6.71 -6.16 -13.72
CA ASP A 6 5.52 -6.01 -12.87
C ASP A 6 5.73 -6.68 -11.49
N ALA A 7 4.69 -6.73 -10.66
CA ALA A 7 4.80 -7.32 -9.31
C ALA A 7 5.14 -8.82 -9.37
N SER A 8 4.58 -9.56 -10.33
CA SER A 8 4.83 -10.99 -10.50
C SER A 8 6.26 -11.24 -10.94
N GLY A 9 6.77 -10.48 -11.91
CA GLY A 9 8.16 -10.61 -12.34
C GLY A 9 9.15 -10.14 -11.26
N LEU A 10 8.79 -9.14 -10.44
CA LEU A 10 9.56 -8.78 -9.25
C LEU A 10 9.64 -9.96 -8.26
N ASN A 11 8.53 -10.68 -8.08
CA ASN A 11 8.49 -11.91 -7.27
C ASN A 11 9.41 -13.00 -7.81
N GLU A 12 9.39 -13.24 -9.12
CA GLU A 12 10.26 -14.25 -9.73
C GLU A 12 11.75 -13.91 -9.60
N TYR A 13 12.14 -12.65 -9.79
CA TYR A 13 13.53 -12.23 -9.58
C TYR A 13 13.96 -12.40 -8.12
N ALA A 14 13.10 -12.03 -7.16
CA ALA A 14 13.44 -12.08 -5.75
C ALA A 14 13.77 -13.49 -5.24
N LYS A 15 13.33 -14.58 -5.90
CA LYS A 15 13.61 -15.96 -5.46
C LYS A 15 15.08 -16.32 -5.38
N ASN A 16 15.92 -15.69 -6.21
CA ASN A 16 17.31 -16.11 -6.44
C ASN A 16 18.36 -15.12 -5.91
N TYR A 17 17.93 -14.15 -5.10
CA TYR A 17 18.82 -13.13 -4.54
C TYR A 17 19.98 -13.74 -3.73
N LYS A 18 21.07 -12.99 -3.66
CA LYS A 18 22.29 -13.30 -2.88
C LYS A 18 22.54 -12.27 -1.79
N SER A 19 22.12 -11.03 -2.01
CA SER A 19 22.35 -9.92 -1.09
C SER A 19 21.10 -9.05 -0.93
N LEU A 20 20.95 -8.44 0.25
CA LEU A 20 19.93 -7.44 0.51
C LEU A 20 20.59 -6.08 0.69
N TYR A 21 20.16 -5.12 -0.12
CA TYR A 21 20.55 -3.72 -0.03
C TYR A 21 19.55 -2.95 0.83
N THR A 22 20.06 -1.98 1.57
CA THR A 22 19.19 -1.11 2.37
C THR A 22 18.57 -0.05 1.47
N ILE A 23 17.24 0.03 1.46
CA ILE A 23 16.46 1.07 0.78
C ILE A 23 15.65 1.78 1.87
N ALA A 24 15.87 3.09 2.05
CA ALA A 24 15.33 3.87 3.16
C ALA A 24 13.96 4.49 2.83
N ALA A 25 13.70 4.72 1.54
CA ALA A 25 12.55 5.47 1.08
C ALA A 25 11.21 4.78 1.40
N ARG A 26 10.36 5.51 2.11
CA ARG A 26 9.02 5.07 2.53
C ARG A 26 7.94 5.23 1.46
N CYS A 27 8.23 6.01 0.43
CA CYS A 27 7.29 6.38 -0.64
C CYS A 27 7.88 5.97 -1.98
N GLY A 28 7.06 5.39 -2.86
CA GLY A 28 7.50 4.89 -4.17
C GLY A 28 8.13 5.96 -5.06
N VAL A 29 7.77 7.24 -4.87
CA VAL A 29 8.38 8.36 -5.60
C VAL A 29 9.83 8.57 -5.18
N PHE A 30 10.13 8.45 -3.88
CA PHE A 30 11.49 8.61 -3.35
C PHE A 30 12.31 7.32 -3.42
N ALA A 31 11.66 6.15 -3.52
CA ALA A 31 12.35 4.87 -3.70
C ALA A 31 13.23 4.85 -4.96
N LYS A 32 12.88 5.62 -5.99
CA LYS A 32 13.72 5.78 -7.17
C LYS A 32 15.11 6.34 -6.83
N THR A 33 15.19 7.30 -5.92
CA THR A 33 16.44 7.95 -5.51
C THR A 33 17.38 6.95 -4.83
N ASP A 34 16.83 6.02 -4.06
CA ASP A 34 17.61 5.00 -3.35
C ASP A 34 18.02 3.83 -4.27
N ILE A 35 17.16 3.46 -5.22
CA ILE A 35 17.39 2.31 -6.11
C ILE A 35 18.37 2.64 -7.24
N GLN A 36 18.34 3.87 -7.78
CA GLN A 36 19.15 4.24 -8.94
C GLN A 36 20.67 4.10 -8.72
N PRO A 37 21.25 4.52 -7.57
CA PRO A 37 22.65 4.28 -7.26
C PRO A 37 23.02 2.79 -7.25
N LEU A 38 22.18 1.95 -6.63
CA LEU A 38 22.40 0.50 -6.57
C LEU A 38 22.45 -0.12 -7.97
N ILE A 39 21.56 0.32 -8.88
CA ILE A 39 21.60 -0.10 -10.29
C ILE A 39 22.93 0.31 -10.94
N ASN A 40 23.39 1.54 -10.71
CA ASN A 40 24.64 2.04 -11.30
C ASN A 40 25.87 1.32 -10.74
N GLU A 41 25.81 0.86 -9.49
CA GLU A 41 26.82 0.03 -8.82
C GLU A 41 26.79 -1.44 -9.28
N GLY A 42 25.84 -1.81 -10.15
CA GLY A 42 25.74 -3.14 -10.73
C GLY A 42 24.94 -4.14 -9.89
N ALA A 43 24.08 -3.67 -8.99
CA ALA A 43 23.16 -4.55 -8.26
C ALA A 43 22.28 -5.36 -9.22
N THR A 44 22.18 -6.66 -8.98
CA THR A 44 21.41 -7.57 -9.81
C THR A 44 19.91 -7.32 -9.68
N LYS A 45 19.10 -7.75 -10.66
CA LYS A 45 17.64 -7.61 -10.58
C LYS A 45 17.08 -8.42 -9.43
N GLU A 46 17.67 -9.57 -9.15
CA GLU A 46 17.33 -10.49 -8.09
C GLU A 46 17.52 -9.83 -6.72
N ASP A 47 18.72 -9.28 -6.48
CA ASP A 47 19.05 -8.60 -5.23
C ASP A 47 18.20 -7.34 -5.05
N LEU A 48 18.02 -6.54 -6.10
CA LEU A 48 17.17 -5.36 -6.05
C LEU A 48 15.71 -5.72 -5.75
N SER A 49 15.19 -6.79 -6.34
CA SER A 49 13.80 -7.21 -6.13
C SER A 49 13.57 -7.67 -4.68
N ALA A 50 14.47 -8.49 -4.14
CA ALA A 50 14.41 -8.91 -2.74
C ALA A 50 14.59 -7.73 -1.78
N SER A 51 15.46 -6.77 -2.12
CA SER A 51 15.68 -5.55 -1.34
C SER A 51 14.44 -4.64 -1.32
N ILE A 52 13.73 -4.54 -2.44
CA ILE A 52 12.47 -3.79 -2.53
C ILE A 52 11.41 -4.43 -1.63
N PHE A 53 11.24 -5.76 -1.67
CA PHE A 53 10.32 -6.42 -0.74
C PHE A 53 10.74 -6.23 0.71
N GLN A 54 12.04 -6.32 1.03
CA GLN A 54 12.54 -6.04 2.37
C GLN A 54 12.22 -4.62 2.83
N ALA A 55 12.31 -3.63 1.93
CA ALA A 55 11.94 -2.25 2.23
C ALA A 55 10.43 -2.11 2.52
N VAL A 56 9.58 -2.76 1.73
CA VAL A 56 8.12 -2.80 1.97
C VAL A 56 7.80 -3.42 3.32
N VAL A 57 8.46 -4.54 3.67
CA VAL A 57 8.29 -5.21 4.96
C VAL A 57 8.71 -4.31 6.12
N ASN A 58 9.91 -3.73 6.06
CA ASN A 58 10.44 -2.83 7.09
C ASN A 58 9.50 -1.63 7.32
N GLN A 59 9.00 -1.05 6.23
CA GLN A 59 8.06 0.07 6.28
C GLN A 59 6.72 -0.33 6.89
N THR A 60 6.19 -1.50 6.52
CA THR A 60 4.92 -2.02 7.02
C THR A 60 4.99 -2.32 8.52
N ILE A 61 6.02 -3.05 8.95
CA ILE A 61 6.22 -3.37 10.38
C ILE A 61 6.42 -2.09 11.19
N SER A 62 7.27 -1.17 10.72
CA SER A 62 7.51 0.10 11.43
C SER A 62 6.24 0.93 11.59
N GLY A 63 5.40 0.98 10.53
CA GLY A 63 4.14 1.70 10.54
C GLY A 63 3.07 1.05 11.41
N LEU A 64 2.93 -0.29 11.35
CA LEU A 64 1.91 -1.04 12.08
C LEU A 64 2.23 -1.18 13.57
N ALA A 65 3.48 -1.53 13.88
CA ALA A 65 3.86 -1.95 15.22
C ALA A 65 4.15 -0.75 16.14
N CYS A 66 4.41 0.43 15.57
CA CYS A 66 4.73 1.66 16.30
C CYS A 66 5.77 1.45 17.42
N GLY A 67 6.79 0.63 17.15
CA GLY A 67 7.86 0.29 18.10
C GLY A 67 7.56 -0.83 19.09
N LYS A 68 6.37 -1.45 19.05
CA LYS A 68 6.04 -2.62 19.86
C LYS A 68 6.42 -3.92 19.12
N PRO A 69 6.94 -4.95 19.82
CA PRO A 69 7.22 -6.22 19.19
C PRO A 69 5.92 -6.93 18.78
N ILE A 70 5.87 -7.45 17.56
CA ILE A 70 4.81 -8.36 17.09
C ILE A 70 5.11 -9.75 17.67
N ARG A 71 4.11 -10.38 18.30
CA ARG A 71 4.25 -11.68 18.99
C ARG A 71 3.06 -12.58 18.69
N GLY A 72 3.25 -13.88 18.87
CA GLY A 72 2.21 -14.89 18.66
C GLY A 72 2.05 -15.25 17.19
N HIS A 73 0.88 -15.77 16.84
CA HIS A 73 0.60 -16.22 15.49
C HIS A 73 0.34 -15.05 14.55
N VAL A 74 0.90 -15.11 13.34
CA VAL A 74 0.78 -14.06 12.32
C VAL A 74 0.08 -14.65 11.10
N ALA A 75 -1.07 -14.06 10.75
CA ALA A 75 -1.82 -14.42 9.55
C ALA A 75 -1.45 -13.53 8.37
N PHE A 76 -1.13 -14.15 7.22
CA PHE A 76 -0.79 -13.45 5.99
C PHE A 76 -2.01 -13.33 5.07
N LEU A 77 -2.58 -12.12 5.00
CA LEU A 77 -3.86 -11.86 4.34
C LEU A 77 -3.75 -10.83 3.21
N GLY A 78 -4.67 -10.89 2.25
CA GLY A 78 -4.75 -9.95 1.13
C GLY A 78 -3.93 -10.37 -0.10
N GLY A 79 -4.24 -9.73 -1.24
CA GLY A 79 -3.69 -10.09 -2.54
C GLY A 79 -2.17 -10.18 -2.61
N PRO A 80 -1.40 -9.13 -2.22
CA PRO A 80 0.06 -9.17 -2.31
C PRO A 80 0.68 -10.32 -1.51
N LEU A 81 0.21 -10.58 -0.30
CA LEU A 81 0.73 -11.67 0.55
C LEU A 81 0.25 -13.05 0.09
N HIS A 82 -0.81 -13.12 -0.72
CA HIS A 82 -1.28 -14.35 -1.35
C HIS A 82 -0.47 -14.69 -2.62
N PHE A 83 -0.27 -13.72 -3.51
CA PHE A 83 0.31 -13.95 -4.84
C PHE A 83 1.84 -13.75 -4.90
N LEU A 84 2.43 -13.01 -3.97
CA LEU A 84 3.88 -12.71 -3.95
C LEU A 84 4.56 -13.50 -2.83
N SER A 85 4.98 -14.73 -3.16
CA SER A 85 5.65 -15.64 -2.22
C SER A 85 6.86 -15.01 -1.54
N GLU A 86 7.65 -14.24 -2.29
CA GLU A 86 8.90 -13.66 -1.79
C GLU A 86 8.65 -12.46 -0.86
N LEU A 87 7.53 -11.76 -1.04
CA LEU A 87 7.09 -10.75 -0.08
C LEU A 87 6.68 -11.40 1.25
N LYS A 88 5.91 -12.49 1.21
CA LYS A 88 5.56 -13.28 2.40
C LYS A 88 6.81 -13.82 3.09
N ALA A 89 7.74 -14.41 2.33
CA ALA A 89 9.01 -14.91 2.85
C ALA A 89 9.84 -13.80 3.50
N ALA A 90 9.84 -12.59 2.94
CA ALA A 90 10.51 -11.44 3.54
C ALA A 90 9.90 -11.04 4.89
N PHE A 91 8.57 -11.08 5.04
CA PHE A 91 7.93 -10.89 6.36
C PHE A 91 8.33 -11.97 7.36
N ILE A 92 8.25 -13.24 6.97
CA ILE A 92 8.61 -14.39 7.81
C ILE A 92 10.04 -14.25 8.33
N ARG A 93 10.99 -13.95 7.43
CA ARG A 93 12.39 -13.71 7.78
C ARG A 93 12.56 -12.53 8.75
N THR A 94 11.84 -11.43 8.51
CA THR A 94 11.99 -10.20 9.32
C THR A 94 11.39 -10.35 10.71
N LEU A 95 10.27 -11.07 10.82
CA LEU A 95 9.59 -11.34 12.07
C LEU A 95 10.15 -12.57 12.80
N ASN A 96 11.08 -13.30 12.17
CA ASN A 96 11.67 -14.54 12.68
C ASN A 96 10.61 -15.56 13.12
N LEU A 97 9.63 -15.79 12.23
CA LEU A 97 8.54 -16.74 12.48
C LEU A 97 8.97 -18.16 12.11
N ASP A 98 8.55 -19.12 12.92
CA ASP A 98 8.59 -20.56 12.59
C ASP A 98 7.24 -21.00 12.01
N ASP A 99 7.17 -22.26 11.55
CA ASP A 99 5.98 -22.83 10.93
C ASP A 99 4.77 -22.89 11.88
N GLU A 100 4.98 -22.93 13.20
CA GLU A 100 3.91 -22.94 14.19
C GLU A 100 3.22 -21.57 14.27
N HIS A 101 3.99 -20.49 14.19
CA HIS A 101 3.48 -19.13 14.31
C HIS A 101 3.01 -18.53 12.97
N ILE A 102 3.13 -19.25 11.86
CA ILE A 102 2.65 -18.83 10.55
C ILE A 102 1.23 -19.35 10.33
N ILE A 103 0.27 -18.44 10.18
CA ILE A 103 -1.07 -18.79 9.70
C ILE A 103 -1.14 -18.44 8.21
N ASP A 104 -0.91 -19.45 7.38
CA ASP A 104 -1.15 -19.37 5.94
C ASP A 104 -2.50 -20.01 5.61
N VAL A 105 -3.40 -19.23 5.02
CA VAL A 105 -4.77 -19.68 4.70
C VAL A 105 -4.98 -19.71 3.20
N ASP A 106 -5.68 -20.76 2.75
CA ASP A 106 -6.21 -20.80 1.40
C ASP A 106 -7.08 -19.58 1.12
N ASN A 107 -7.00 -19.06 -0.11
CA ASN A 107 -7.77 -17.89 -0.53
C ASN A 107 -7.61 -16.67 0.38
N SER A 108 -6.43 -16.47 1.00
CA SER A 108 -6.17 -15.31 1.86
C SER A 108 -6.44 -13.94 1.22
N HIS A 109 -6.44 -13.86 -0.12
CA HIS A 109 -6.85 -12.68 -0.88
C HIS A 109 -8.37 -12.37 -0.82
N LEU A 110 -9.20 -13.33 -0.42
CA LEU A 110 -10.65 -13.21 -0.26
C LEU A 110 -11.09 -13.06 1.20
N PHE A 111 -10.16 -12.90 2.15
CA PHE A 111 -10.47 -12.93 3.58
C PHE A 111 -11.57 -11.94 4.00
N ALA A 112 -11.56 -10.71 3.45
CA ALA A 112 -12.60 -9.71 3.71
C ALA A 112 -13.97 -10.12 3.15
N ALA A 113 -14.01 -10.75 1.97
CA ALA A 113 -15.26 -11.23 1.38
C ALA A 113 -15.83 -12.42 2.18
N ILE A 114 -14.96 -13.34 2.61
CA ILE A 114 -15.34 -14.47 3.47
C ILE A 114 -15.90 -13.94 4.79
N GLY A 115 -15.20 -13.01 5.45
CA GLY A 115 -15.69 -12.38 6.68
C GLY A 115 -17.03 -11.67 6.49
N SER A 116 -17.23 -11.01 5.35
CA SER A 116 -18.52 -10.37 5.02
C SER A 116 -19.64 -11.39 4.85
N ALA A 117 -19.37 -12.51 4.19
CA ALA A 117 -20.35 -13.58 4.00
C ALA A 117 -20.70 -14.26 5.33
N LEU A 118 -19.72 -14.48 6.21
CA LEU A 118 -19.94 -15.05 7.54
C LEU A 118 -20.74 -14.13 8.47
N ASN A 119 -20.63 -12.81 8.27
CA ASN A 119 -21.38 -11.81 9.03
C ASN A 119 -22.72 -11.43 8.37
N ALA A 120 -23.12 -12.11 7.30
CA ALA A 120 -24.39 -11.84 6.63
C ALA A 120 -25.56 -12.20 7.56
N LYS A 121 -26.60 -11.36 7.55
CA LYS A 121 -27.85 -11.59 8.27
C LYS A 121 -28.85 -12.23 7.32
N GLU A 122 -29.44 -13.36 7.70
CA GLU A 122 -30.37 -14.10 6.84
C GLU A 122 -31.59 -13.26 6.43
N GLU A 123 -32.05 -12.36 7.31
CA GLU A 123 -33.14 -11.44 7.04
C GLU A 123 -32.81 -10.36 5.98
N VAL A 124 -31.54 -10.20 5.60
CA VAL A 124 -31.11 -9.23 4.59
C VAL A 124 -30.80 -9.97 3.28
N CYS A 125 -31.82 -10.09 2.44
CA CYS A 125 -31.72 -10.70 1.12
C CYS A 125 -31.99 -9.68 0.01
N ILE A 126 -31.26 -9.81 -1.11
CA ILE A 126 -31.49 -9.04 -2.34
C ILE A 126 -31.37 -9.98 -3.53
N SER A 127 -32.28 -9.87 -4.50
CA SER A 127 -32.15 -10.63 -5.74
C SER A 127 -31.02 -10.06 -6.60
N LEU A 128 -30.39 -10.90 -7.44
CA LEU A 128 -29.37 -10.41 -8.39
C LEU A 128 -29.94 -9.32 -9.32
N SER A 129 -31.19 -9.46 -9.76
CA SER A 129 -31.89 -8.46 -10.56
C SER A 129 -32.03 -7.11 -9.84
N ASP A 130 -32.41 -7.13 -8.56
CA ASP A 130 -32.55 -5.91 -7.77
C ASP A 130 -31.19 -5.28 -7.47
N MET A 131 -30.15 -6.10 -7.25
CA MET A 131 -28.79 -5.62 -7.06
C MET A 131 -28.24 -4.95 -8.32
N VAL A 132 -28.43 -5.54 -9.50
CA VAL A 132 -28.07 -4.90 -10.79
C VAL A 132 -28.83 -3.60 -10.95
N LYS A 133 -30.15 -3.59 -10.73
CA LYS A 133 -30.97 -2.37 -10.82
C LYS A 133 -30.47 -1.27 -9.87
N LYS A 134 -30.09 -1.63 -8.65
CA LYS A 134 -29.54 -0.69 -7.66
C LYS A 134 -28.18 -0.14 -8.09
N LEU A 135 -27.27 -0.99 -8.54
CA LEU A 135 -25.91 -0.60 -8.97
C LEU A 135 -25.90 0.16 -10.30
N SER A 136 -26.91 -0.04 -11.15
CA SER A 136 -27.09 0.69 -12.41
C SER A 136 -27.89 1.99 -12.27
N SER A 137 -28.41 2.29 -11.08
CA SER A 137 -29.08 3.56 -10.82
C SER A 137 -28.09 4.70 -10.59
N ASP A 138 -28.48 5.94 -10.88
CA ASP A 138 -27.62 7.11 -10.65
C ASP A 138 -27.16 7.16 -9.19
N ILE A 139 -25.84 7.26 -8.99
CA ILE A 139 -25.25 7.37 -7.67
C ILE A 139 -25.63 8.75 -7.11
N LYS A 140 -26.69 8.79 -6.30
CA LYS A 140 -26.92 9.90 -5.39
C LYS A 140 -25.88 9.79 -4.28
N MET A 141 -24.74 10.46 -4.46
CA MET A 141 -23.81 10.67 -3.36
C MET A 141 -24.52 11.53 -2.31
N GLU A 142 -24.99 10.92 -1.22
CA GLU A 142 -25.28 11.64 0.02
C GLU A 142 -23.93 12.14 0.58
N PHE A 143 -23.42 13.23 0.02
CA PHE A 143 -22.28 13.92 0.60
C PHE A 143 -22.77 14.78 1.78
N GLU A 144 -22.71 14.21 2.98
CA GLU A 144 -22.39 14.96 4.20
C GLU A 144 -20.94 14.65 4.58
N VAL A 145 -20.00 15.07 3.74
CA VAL A 145 -18.67 15.39 4.26
C VAL A 145 -18.68 16.89 4.36
N GLU A 146 -18.52 17.42 5.58
CA GLU A 146 -18.30 18.85 5.82
C GLU A 146 -17.10 19.28 4.97
N ARG A 147 -17.37 19.76 3.76
CA ARG A 147 -16.30 20.23 2.88
C ARG A 147 -15.86 21.56 3.46
N MET A 148 -14.56 21.73 3.60
CA MET A 148 -14.03 23.05 3.88
C MET A 148 -14.52 24.00 2.80
N GLU A 149 -14.90 25.20 3.21
CA GLU A 149 -15.23 26.26 2.27
C GLU A 149 -14.06 26.46 1.28
N PRO A 150 -14.36 26.80 0.01
CA PRO A 150 -13.32 27.14 -0.95
C PRO A 150 -12.37 28.18 -0.36
N LEU A 151 -11.05 28.00 -0.57
CA LEU A 151 -10.02 28.93 -0.07
C LEU A 151 -10.29 30.38 -0.49
N PHE A 152 -10.93 30.58 -1.65
CA PHE A 152 -11.47 31.84 -2.11
C PHE A 152 -12.89 31.62 -2.62
N ALA A 153 -13.84 32.40 -2.11
CA ALA A 153 -15.24 32.32 -2.54
C ALA A 153 -15.43 32.76 -4.00
N ASP A 154 -14.58 33.68 -4.48
CA ASP A 154 -14.60 34.19 -5.84
C ASP A 154 -13.23 34.75 -6.27
N LYS A 155 -13.21 35.29 -7.49
CA LYS A 155 -12.01 35.90 -8.08
C LYS A 155 -11.58 37.19 -7.37
N ALA A 156 -12.49 37.92 -6.74
CA ALA A 156 -12.17 39.14 -6.01
C ALA A 156 -11.45 38.80 -4.70
N ALA A 157 -11.92 37.80 -3.95
CA ALA A 157 -11.26 37.28 -2.76
C ALA A 157 -9.85 36.75 -3.06
N TYR A 158 -9.67 36.09 -4.21
CA TYR A 158 -8.35 35.69 -4.68
C TYR A 158 -7.44 36.90 -4.96
N GLN A 159 -7.97 37.92 -5.65
CA GLN A 159 -7.21 39.12 -5.99
C GLN A 159 -6.77 39.90 -4.75
N GLU A 160 -7.65 40.06 -3.75
CA GLU A 160 -7.33 40.69 -2.48
C GLU A 160 -6.21 39.93 -1.74
N PHE A 161 -6.28 38.60 -1.72
CA PHE A 161 -5.23 37.77 -1.12
C PHE A 161 -3.87 38.01 -1.80
N VAL A 162 -3.84 38.03 -3.13
CA VAL A 162 -2.61 38.25 -3.92
C VAL A 162 -2.04 39.64 -3.65
N GLU A 163 -2.87 40.68 -3.63
CA GLU A 163 -2.45 42.07 -3.38
C GLU A 163 -1.94 42.27 -1.95
N ARG A 164 -2.53 41.58 -0.97
CA ARG A 164 -2.04 41.61 0.41
C ARG A 164 -0.70 40.87 0.55
N HIS A 165 -0.58 39.68 -0.04
CA HIS A 165 0.64 38.88 0.06
C HIS A 165 1.81 39.48 -0.73
N SER A 166 1.54 40.11 -1.87
CA SER A 166 2.58 40.78 -2.67
C SER A 166 3.20 42.01 -1.99
N LYS A 167 2.63 42.48 -0.87
CA LYS A 167 3.26 43.53 -0.04
C LYS A 167 4.34 43.01 0.91
N HIS A 168 4.39 41.70 1.14
CA HIS A 168 5.31 41.07 2.10
C HIS A 168 6.50 40.42 1.38
N HIS A 169 7.15 41.16 0.49
CA HIS A 169 8.42 40.72 -0.12
C HIS A 169 9.58 41.06 0.81
N VAL A 170 10.45 40.09 1.06
CA VAL A 170 11.78 40.37 1.64
C VAL A 170 12.66 40.84 0.51
N THR A 171 13.26 42.02 0.65
CA THR A 171 14.21 42.58 -0.31
C THR A 171 15.43 41.65 -0.36
N THR A 172 15.65 40.99 -1.50
CA THR A 172 16.91 40.29 -1.82
C THR A 172 17.97 41.27 -2.29
#